data_AF-A0A2T6ZGK0-F1
#
_entry.id   AF-A0A2T6ZGK0-F1
#
_cell.length_a   1.000
_cell.length_b   1.000
_cell.length_c   1.000
_cell.angle_alpha   90.00
_cell.angle_beta   90.00
_cell.angle_gamma   90.00
#
_symmetry.space_group_name_H-M   'P 1'
#
loop_
_entity.id
_entity.type
_entity.pdbx_description
1 polymer ?
#
loop_
_entity_poly.entity_id
_entity_poly.type
_entity_poly.pdbx_seq_one_letter_code
_entity_poly.pdbx_strand_id
1 'polypeptide(L)'
;MKSNTTASAPVIAHEQARLRTDCFTRSREAYANGDGVAAHDLSEAGKRHGASMEEYNAQARDYIFRANNAHLPSDTIDLHGLYVEEAEEILEKRINAAQGRGEGYLNIIVGKGNHSVGGVRKIGPAVIELCRKRGPKVEEEAGNQGKLIVTLGADGAGHSGGGGQGHGRYGKQQQHQPQHQQQQYQQQEPSNELGELAKAAAPKLIKKLQGCCIIC
;
A
#
# COMPACT_ATOMS: atom_id res chain seq x y z
N MET A 1 -39.30 -1.47 -18.72
CA MET A 1 -38.42 -0.42 -18.18
C MET A 1 -37.05 -1.06 -18.02
N LYS A 2 -36.05 -0.59 -18.78
CA LYS A 2 -34.73 -1.23 -18.88
C LYS A 2 -33.98 -1.01 -17.56
N SER A 3 -33.52 -2.11 -16.97
CA SER A 3 -32.74 -2.16 -15.74
C SER A 3 -31.57 -1.18 -15.82
N ASN A 4 -31.54 -0.24 -14.88
CA ASN A 4 -30.45 0.69 -14.67
C ASN A 4 -29.16 -0.12 -14.45
N THR A 5 -28.13 0.15 -15.25
CA THR A 5 -26.84 -0.54 -15.18
C THR A 5 -26.18 -0.24 -13.83
N THR A 6 -26.33 -1.13 -12.86
CA THR A 6 -25.51 -1.11 -11.64
C THR A 6 -24.09 -1.50 -12.06
N ALA A 7 -23.23 -0.50 -12.25
CA ALA A 7 -21.80 -0.74 -12.48
C ALA A 7 -21.22 -1.47 -11.26
N SER A 8 -20.39 -2.49 -11.51
CA SER A 8 -19.72 -3.22 -10.43
C SER A 8 -18.64 -2.35 -9.76
N ALA A 9 -18.31 -2.63 -8.50
CA ALA A 9 -17.33 -1.85 -7.73
C ALA A 9 -15.98 -1.64 -8.47
N PRO A 10 -15.40 -2.63 -9.18
CA PRO A 10 -14.19 -2.41 -9.98
C PRO A 10 -14.37 -1.38 -11.10
N VAL A 11 -15.53 -1.38 -11.78
CA VAL A 11 -15.83 -0.45 -12.87
C VAL A 11 -15.94 0.97 -12.33
N ILE A 12 -16.58 1.15 -11.17
CA ILE A 12 -16.69 2.46 -10.52
C ILE A 12 -15.31 2.95 -10.07
N ALA A 13 -14.49 2.09 -9.46
CA ALA A 13 -13.13 2.45 -9.05
C ALA A 13 -12.28 2.91 -10.25
N HIS A 14 -12.36 2.23 -11.39
CA HIS A 14 -11.65 2.61 -12.62
C HIS A 14 -12.11 3.98 -13.14
N GLU A 15 -13.41 4.26 -13.10
CA GLU A 15 -13.92 5.58 -13.49
C GLU A 15 -13.46 6.68 -12.52
N GLN A 16 -13.48 6.43 -11.20
CA GLN A 16 -12.94 7.36 -10.21
C GLN A 16 -11.44 7.64 -10.43
N ALA A 17 -10.65 6.63 -10.84
CA ALA A 17 -9.24 6.79 -11.19
C ALA A 17 -9.04 7.72 -12.42
N ARG A 18 -9.91 7.58 -13.43
CA ARG A 18 -9.92 8.44 -14.62
C ARG A 18 -10.23 9.89 -14.25
N LEU A 19 -11.31 10.10 -13.47
CA LEU A 19 -11.73 11.43 -13.01
C LEU A 19 -10.67 12.09 -12.13
N ARG A 20 -10.05 11.35 -11.20
CA ARG A 20 -8.92 11.82 -10.40
C ARG A 20 -7.78 12.35 -11.28
N THR A 21 -7.42 11.60 -12.31
CA THR A 21 -6.32 11.97 -13.23
C THR A 21 -6.66 13.23 -14.03
N ASP A 22 -7.91 13.37 -14.49
CA ASP A 22 -8.39 14.58 -15.16
C ASP A 22 -8.31 15.80 -14.23
N CYS A 23 -8.85 15.69 -13.01
CA CYS A 23 -8.82 16.77 -12.02
C CYS A 23 -7.39 17.24 -11.72
N PHE A 24 -6.44 16.32 -11.49
CA PHE A 24 -5.05 16.72 -11.23
C PHE A 24 -4.34 17.28 -12.46
N THR A 25 -4.71 16.86 -13.67
CA THR A 25 -4.18 17.46 -14.90
C THR A 25 -4.65 18.90 -15.03
N ARG A 26 -5.95 19.13 -14.91
CA ARG A 26 -6.54 20.47 -14.99
C ARG A 26 -6.12 21.38 -13.84
N SER A 27 -5.92 20.83 -12.64
CA SER A 27 -5.41 21.58 -11.49
C SER A 27 -4.00 22.14 -11.76
N ARG A 28 -3.12 21.32 -12.36
CA ARG A 28 -1.76 21.74 -12.76
C ARG A 28 -1.80 22.83 -13.84
N GLU A 29 -2.71 22.70 -14.81
CA GLU A 29 -2.91 23.71 -15.85
C GLU A 29 -3.43 25.04 -15.28
N ALA A 30 -4.43 25.00 -14.40
CA ALA A 30 -4.96 26.19 -13.74
C ALA A 30 -3.88 26.92 -12.91
N TYR A 31 -3.06 26.16 -12.19
CA TYR A 31 -1.94 26.70 -11.44
C TYR A 31 -0.91 27.38 -12.35
N ALA A 32 -0.55 26.73 -13.48
CA ALA A 32 0.38 27.30 -14.46
C ALA A 32 -0.16 28.61 -15.10
N ASN A 33 -1.48 28.75 -15.18
CA ASN A 33 -2.16 29.95 -15.69
C ASN A 33 -2.37 31.03 -14.62
N GLY A 34 -1.94 30.81 -13.37
CA GLY A 34 -2.09 31.75 -12.27
C GLY A 34 -3.47 31.75 -11.60
N ASP A 35 -4.35 30.81 -11.97
CA ASP A 35 -5.66 30.64 -11.33
C ASP A 35 -5.56 29.68 -10.14
N GLY A 36 -5.11 30.22 -9.00
CA GLY A 36 -4.91 29.46 -7.78
C GLY A 36 -6.21 28.92 -7.16
N VAL A 37 -7.34 29.61 -7.36
CA VAL A 37 -8.64 29.18 -6.83
C VAL A 37 -9.11 27.95 -7.58
N ALA A 38 -9.12 28.00 -8.93
CA ALA A 38 -9.49 26.84 -9.74
C ALA A 38 -8.52 25.67 -9.52
N ALA A 39 -7.22 25.94 -9.38
CA ALA A 39 -6.24 24.90 -9.08
C ALA A 39 -6.54 24.19 -7.75
N HIS A 40 -6.90 24.95 -6.71
CA HIS A 40 -7.27 24.39 -5.40
C HIS A 40 -8.54 23.53 -5.50
N ASP A 41 -9.61 24.06 -6.09
CA ASP A 41 -10.90 23.36 -6.19
C ASP A 41 -10.77 22.04 -6.98
N LEU A 42 -10.00 22.06 -8.07
CA LEU A 42 -9.71 20.86 -8.87
C LEU A 42 -8.83 19.87 -8.12
N SER A 43 -7.88 20.33 -7.30
CA SER A 43 -7.07 19.47 -6.45
C SER A 43 -7.92 18.77 -5.40
N GLU A 44 -8.81 19.50 -4.73
CA GLU A 44 -9.76 18.93 -3.76
C GLU A 44 -10.73 17.95 -4.42
N ALA A 45 -11.20 18.23 -5.64
CA ALA A 45 -11.98 17.28 -6.43
C ALA A 45 -11.18 16.00 -6.75
N GLY A 46 -9.93 16.14 -7.16
CA GLY A 46 -9.02 15.01 -7.41
C GLY A 46 -8.81 14.14 -6.17
N LYS A 47 -8.67 14.75 -4.99
CA LYS A 47 -8.60 14.03 -3.70
C LYS A 47 -9.88 13.26 -3.40
N ARG A 48 -11.06 13.87 -3.61
CA ARG A 48 -12.36 13.19 -3.41
C ARG A 48 -12.50 11.98 -4.34
N HIS A 49 -12.14 12.11 -5.61
CA HIS A 49 -12.13 10.97 -6.53
C HIS A 49 -11.11 9.90 -6.13
N GLY A 50 -9.96 10.29 -5.58
CA GLY A 50 -9.00 9.35 -4.98
C GLY A 50 -9.58 8.55 -3.82
N ALA A 51 -10.22 9.22 -2.87
CA ALA A 51 -10.87 8.57 -1.73
C ALA A 51 -11.97 7.59 -2.18
N SER A 52 -12.84 8.01 -3.11
CA SER A 52 -13.88 7.14 -3.67
C SER A 52 -13.29 5.93 -4.40
N MET A 53 -12.22 6.12 -5.18
CA MET A 53 -11.52 5.03 -5.86
C MET A 53 -11.00 3.99 -4.84
N GLU A 54 -10.35 4.43 -3.77
CA GLU A 54 -9.86 3.57 -2.69
C GLU A 54 -11.00 2.79 -2.02
N GLU A 55 -12.12 3.46 -1.73
CA GLU A 55 -13.30 2.84 -1.14
C GLU A 55 -13.86 1.71 -2.02
N TYR A 56 -14.07 1.98 -3.31
CA TYR A 56 -14.61 0.97 -4.23
C TYR A 56 -13.62 -0.16 -4.51
N ASN A 57 -12.31 0.13 -4.54
CA ASN A 57 -11.29 -0.92 -4.61
C ASN A 57 -11.34 -1.81 -3.36
N ALA A 58 -11.45 -1.24 -2.16
CA ALA A 58 -11.57 -2.03 -0.93
C ALA A 58 -12.84 -2.91 -0.92
N GLN A 59 -13.98 -2.38 -1.38
CA GLN A 59 -15.21 -3.17 -1.53
C GLN A 59 -15.04 -4.33 -2.51
N ALA A 60 -14.40 -4.08 -3.66
CA ALA A 60 -14.12 -5.09 -4.66
C ALA A 60 -13.17 -6.17 -4.13
N ARG A 61 -12.06 -5.76 -3.49
CA ARG A 61 -11.10 -6.64 -2.82
C ARG A 61 -11.79 -7.57 -1.83
N ASP A 62 -12.60 -7.02 -0.92
CA ASP A 62 -13.27 -7.78 0.13
C ASP A 62 -14.31 -8.75 -0.44
N TYR A 63 -14.99 -8.38 -1.53
CA TYR A 63 -15.92 -9.26 -2.23
C TYR A 63 -15.17 -10.42 -2.91
N ILE A 64 -14.15 -10.12 -3.72
CA ILE A 64 -13.36 -11.12 -4.45
C ILE A 64 -12.68 -12.08 -3.47
N PHE A 65 -11.99 -11.54 -2.47
CA PHE A 65 -11.28 -12.35 -1.49
C PHE A 65 -12.22 -13.30 -0.73
N ARG A 66 -13.35 -12.81 -0.23
CA ARG A 66 -14.33 -13.66 0.47
C ARG A 66 -14.92 -14.72 -0.44
N ALA A 67 -15.32 -14.34 -1.67
CA ALA A 67 -15.90 -15.28 -2.62
C ALA A 67 -14.92 -16.41 -2.97
N ASN A 68 -13.65 -16.08 -3.21
CA ASN A 68 -12.62 -17.05 -3.58
C ASN A 68 -12.27 -17.99 -2.42
N ASN A 69 -12.26 -17.47 -1.18
CA ASN A 69 -11.79 -18.22 -0.02
C ASN A 69 -12.90 -18.93 0.78
N ALA A 70 -14.18 -18.73 0.46
CA ALA A 70 -15.32 -19.25 1.25
C ALA A 70 -15.36 -20.78 1.42
N HIS A 71 -14.79 -21.52 0.47
CA HIS A 71 -14.83 -22.99 0.43
C HIS A 71 -13.43 -23.62 0.33
N LEU A 72 -12.39 -22.85 0.61
CA LEU A 72 -11.02 -23.36 0.56
C LEU A 72 -10.63 -24.05 1.88
N PRO A 73 -9.75 -25.06 1.82
CA PRO A 73 -9.12 -25.62 2.99
C PRO A 73 -8.42 -24.55 3.84
N SER A 74 -8.29 -24.80 5.14
CA SER A 74 -7.69 -23.83 6.06
C SER A 74 -6.23 -23.50 5.74
N ASP A 75 -5.49 -24.42 5.11
CA ASP A 75 -4.09 -24.28 4.70
C ASP A 75 -3.93 -23.62 3.32
N THR A 76 -5.02 -23.12 2.74
CA THR A 76 -5.05 -22.56 1.39
C THR A 76 -5.57 -21.13 1.44
N ILE A 77 -4.94 -20.25 0.66
CA ILE A 77 -5.38 -18.87 0.48
C ILE A 77 -5.38 -18.52 -1.01
N ASP A 78 -6.45 -17.88 -1.46
CA ASP A 78 -6.59 -17.43 -2.82
C ASP A 78 -6.55 -15.90 -2.92
N LEU A 79 -5.56 -15.41 -3.65
CA LEU A 79 -5.24 -14.01 -3.87
C LEU A 79 -5.51 -13.60 -5.33
N HIS A 80 -6.08 -14.48 -6.16
CA HIS A 80 -6.33 -14.15 -7.55
C HIS A 80 -7.33 -13.01 -7.69
N GLY A 81 -7.10 -12.15 -8.68
CA GLY A 81 -8.00 -11.02 -8.98
C GLY A 81 -7.84 -9.81 -8.06
N LEU A 82 -6.97 -9.87 -7.05
CA LEU A 82 -6.60 -8.73 -6.22
C LEU A 82 -5.52 -7.87 -6.88
N TYR A 83 -5.36 -6.62 -6.41
CA TYR A 83 -4.17 -5.84 -6.72
C TYR A 83 -2.94 -6.41 -6.00
N VAL A 84 -1.75 -6.11 -6.51
CA VAL A 84 -0.49 -6.68 -6.01
C VAL A 84 -0.29 -6.32 -4.54
N GLU A 85 -0.48 -5.05 -4.22
CA GLU A 85 -0.30 -4.49 -2.88
C GLU A 85 -1.27 -5.12 -1.87
N GLU A 86 -2.51 -5.34 -2.29
CA GLU A 86 -3.55 -6.01 -1.48
C GLU A 86 -3.19 -7.47 -1.21
N ALA A 87 -2.71 -8.18 -2.24
CA ALA A 87 -2.30 -9.57 -2.12
C ALA A 87 -1.11 -9.73 -1.17
N GLU A 88 -0.12 -8.83 -1.25
CA GLU A 88 1.04 -8.82 -0.35
C GLU A 88 0.63 -8.59 1.11
N GLU A 89 -0.23 -7.60 1.37
CA GLU A 89 -0.71 -7.30 2.73
C GLU A 89 -1.47 -8.47 3.35
N ILE A 90 -2.38 -9.08 2.59
CA ILE A 90 -3.17 -10.24 3.04
C ILE A 90 -2.26 -11.44 3.28
N LEU A 91 -1.31 -11.68 2.36
CA LEU A 91 -0.39 -12.81 2.48
C LEU A 91 0.52 -12.68 3.71
N GLU A 92 1.04 -11.49 3.98
CA GLU A 92 1.84 -11.23 5.18
C GLU A 92 1.07 -11.64 6.45
N LYS A 93 -0.16 -11.16 6.58
CA LYS A 93 -1.02 -11.48 7.74
C LYS A 93 -1.25 -12.99 7.83
N ARG A 94 -1.47 -13.66 6.69
CA ARG A 94 -1.70 -15.11 6.65
C ARG A 94 -0.47 -15.92 7.04
N ILE A 95 0.73 -15.52 6.59
CA ILE A 95 2.01 -16.16 6.96
C ILE A 95 2.25 -16.03 8.46
N ASN A 96 2.12 -14.82 9.01
CA ASN A 96 2.32 -14.59 10.45
C ASN A 96 1.35 -15.44 11.29
N ALA A 97 0.08 -15.51 10.88
CA ALA A 97 -0.93 -16.33 11.55
C ALA A 97 -0.65 -17.83 11.42
N ALA A 98 -0.15 -18.28 10.27
CA ALA A 98 0.23 -19.68 10.02
C ALA A 98 1.38 -20.11 10.93
N GLN A 99 2.44 -19.29 10.98
CA GLN A 99 3.62 -19.53 11.80
C GLN A 99 3.26 -19.52 13.29
N GLY A 100 2.41 -18.58 13.73
CA GLY A 100 1.90 -18.54 15.09
C GLY A 100 1.08 -19.78 15.48
N ARG A 101 0.47 -20.46 14.52
CA ARG A 101 -0.24 -21.75 14.72
C ARG A 101 0.65 -22.98 14.54
N GLY A 102 1.92 -22.81 14.16
CA GLY A 102 2.81 -23.94 13.87
C GLY A 102 2.43 -24.71 12.61
N GLU A 103 1.76 -24.07 11.63
CA GLU A 103 1.50 -24.68 10.33
C GLU A 103 2.81 -24.95 9.59
N GLY A 104 2.96 -26.14 9.01
CA GLY A 104 4.18 -26.51 8.28
C GLY A 104 4.29 -25.89 6.89
N TYR A 105 3.16 -25.61 6.25
CA TYR A 105 3.09 -25.06 4.90
C TYR A 105 1.79 -24.28 4.66
N LEU A 106 1.77 -23.51 3.57
CA LEU A 106 0.62 -22.75 3.09
C LEU A 106 0.53 -22.87 1.56
N ASN A 107 -0.65 -23.22 1.04
CA ASN A 107 -0.96 -23.17 -0.39
C ASN A 107 -1.47 -21.77 -0.76
N ILE A 108 -0.90 -21.17 -1.80
CA ILE A 108 -1.29 -19.83 -2.27
C ILE A 108 -1.71 -19.92 -3.73
N ILE A 109 -2.91 -19.47 -4.04
CA ILE A 109 -3.42 -19.34 -5.41
C ILE A 109 -3.23 -17.89 -5.85
N VAL A 110 -2.39 -17.66 -6.86
CA VAL A 110 -2.07 -16.33 -7.42
C VAL A 110 -2.74 -16.10 -8.78
N GLY A 111 -3.37 -17.14 -9.33
CA GLY A 111 -4.00 -17.14 -10.65
C GLY A 111 -3.00 -17.30 -11.80
N LYS A 112 -3.50 -17.72 -12.97
CA LYS A 112 -2.65 -18.03 -14.14
C LYS A 112 -2.18 -16.81 -14.93
N GLY A 113 -2.82 -15.65 -14.73
CA GLY A 113 -2.56 -14.43 -15.49
C GLY A 113 -3.34 -14.34 -16.83
N ASN A 114 -4.23 -15.29 -17.11
CA ASN A 114 -4.98 -15.31 -18.38
C ASN A 114 -5.95 -14.12 -18.55
N HIS A 115 -6.36 -13.49 -17.45
CA HIS A 115 -7.27 -12.34 -17.42
C HIS A 115 -6.62 -11.05 -16.91
N SER A 116 -5.32 -11.05 -16.63
CA SER A 116 -4.62 -9.81 -16.26
C SER A 116 -4.61 -8.83 -17.43
N VAL A 117 -4.68 -7.53 -17.15
CA VAL A 117 -4.52 -6.48 -18.14
C VAL A 117 -3.17 -6.66 -18.86
N GLY A 118 -3.22 -6.92 -20.16
CA GLY A 118 -2.03 -7.20 -20.99
C GLY A 118 -1.44 -8.61 -20.86
N GLY A 119 -2.12 -9.56 -20.22
CA GLY A 119 -1.64 -10.93 -20.03
C GLY A 119 -0.46 -11.05 -19.05
N VAL A 120 -0.14 -9.98 -18.32
CA VAL A 120 1.01 -9.94 -17.41
C VAL A 120 0.60 -10.43 -16.02
N ARG A 121 1.14 -11.58 -15.63
CA ARG A 121 1.05 -12.10 -14.26
C ARG A 121 1.89 -11.22 -13.31
N LYS A 122 1.23 -10.35 -12.54
CA LYS A 122 1.92 -9.48 -11.56
C LYS A 122 1.95 -10.04 -10.14
N ILE A 123 0.89 -10.72 -9.71
CA ILE A 123 0.75 -11.22 -8.33
C ILE A 123 1.76 -12.32 -8.01
N GLY A 124 1.93 -13.30 -8.91
CA GLY A 124 2.86 -14.42 -8.70
C GLY A 124 4.29 -13.98 -8.37
N PRO A 125 4.94 -13.18 -9.24
CA PRO A 125 6.28 -12.66 -8.97
C PRO A 125 6.38 -11.85 -7.66
N ALA A 126 5.39 -11.01 -7.38
CA ALA A 126 5.38 -10.20 -6.15
C ALA A 126 5.29 -11.05 -4.87
N VAL A 127 4.40 -12.06 -4.87
CA VAL A 127 4.27 -13.01 -3.77
C VAL A 127 5.56 -13.81 -3.54
N ILE A 128 6.20 -14.28 -4.62
CA ILE A 128 7.49 -14.99 -4.53
C ILE A 128 8.55 -14.09 -3.91
N GLU A 129 8.60 -12.82 -4.33
CA GLU A 129 9.54 -11.84 -3.78
C GLU A 129 9.27 -11.57 -2.30
N LEU A 130 8.02 -11.42 -1.90
CA LEU A 130 7.62 -11.23 -0.50
C LEU A 130 8.05 -12.43 0.37
N CYS A 131 7.83 -13.66 -0.09
CA CYS A 131 8.25 -14.86 0.63
C CYS A 131 9.77 -14.92 0.77
N ARG A 132 10.51 -14.61 -0.30
CA ARG A 132 11.98 -14.53 -0.27
C ARG A 132 12.49 -13.50 0.73
N LYS A 133 11.84 -12.34 0.84
CA LYS A 133 12.18 -11.30 1.82
C LYS A 133 11.91 -11.74 3.27
N ARG A 134 10.86 -12.52 3.49
CA ARG A 134 10.45 -13.00 4.83
C ARG A 134 11.25 -14.20 5.32
N GLY A 135 11.82 -14.99 4.41
CA GLY A 135 12.54 -16.23 4.72
C GLY A 135 11.85 -17.53 4.28
N PRO A 136 10.50 -17.68 4.33
CA PRO A 136 9.84 -18.91 3.91
C PRO A 136 10.22 -19.34 2.49
N LYS A 137 10.52 -20.63 2.35
CA LYS A 137 10.78 -21.23 1.04
C LYS A 137 9.48 -21.26 0.24
N VAL A 138 9.53 -20.78 -1.00
CA VAL A 138 8.39 -20.80 -1.93
C VAL A 138 8.73 -21.64 -3.15
N GLU A 139 7.80 -22.49 -3.56
CA GLU A 139 7.89 -23.33 -4.75
C GLU A 139 6.63 -23.16 -5.59
N GLU A 140 6.77 -23.12 -6.92
CA GLU A 140 5.62 -23.22 -7.81
C GLU A 140 5.21 -24.68 -7.96
N GLU A 141 3.90 -24.97 -7.93
CA GLU A 141 3.40 -26.32 -8.18
C GLU A 141 3.74 -26.75 -9.61
N ALA A 142 4.35 -27.93 -9.74
CA ALA A 142 4.76 -28.47 -11.04
C ALA A 142 3.55 -28.57 -11.99
N GLY A 143 3.64 -27.91 -13.15
CA GLY A 143 2.55 -27.87 -14.14
C GLY A 143 1.42 -26.88 -13.81
N ASN A 144 1.47 -26.17 -12.69
CA ASN A 144 0.49 -25.17 -12.29
C ASN A 144 1.16 -23.93 -11.72
N GLN A 145 1.63 -23.06 -12.62
CA GLN A 145 2.20 -21.76 -12.27
C GLN A 145 1.24 -20.93 -11.40
N GLY A 146 -0.09 -21.16 -11.45
CA GLY A 146 -1.08 -20.42 -10.66
C GLY A 146 -1.13 -20.74 -9.17
N LYS A 147 -0.38 -21.76 -8.72
CA LYS A 147 -0.34 -22.21 -7.33
C LYS A 147 1.09 -22.25 -6.80
N LEU A 148 1.29 -21.66 -5.64
CA LEU A 148 2.54 -21.62 -4.91
C LEU A 148 2.37 -22.41 -3.61
N ILE A 149 3.44 -23.07 -3.18
CA ILE A 149 3.53 -23.77 -1.91
C ILE A 149 4.62 -23.09 -1.10
N VAL A 150 4.25 -22.57 0.07
CA VAL A 150 5.18 -21.89 0.98
C VAL A 150 5.41 -22.77 2.20
N THR A 151 6.67 -23.11 2.47
CA THR A 151 7.07 -23.88 3.65
C THR A 151 7.40 -22.94 4.80
N LEU A 152 6.74 -23.14 5.94
CA LEU A 152 6.75 -22.24 7.09
C LEU A 152 7.53 -22.78 8.30
N GLY A 153 7.98 -24.04 8.26
CA GLY A 153 8.68 -24.73 9.34
C GLY A 153 10.06 -24.13 9.70
N ALA A 154 10.63 -24.61 10.81
CA ALA A 154 11.91 -24.15 11.38
C ALA A 154 13.09 -24.17 10.37
N ASP A 155 13.00 -25.04 9.36
CA ASP A 155 14.01 -25.21 8.31
C ASP A 155 13.90 -24.14 7.20
N GLY A 156 12.80 -23.39 7.18
CA GLY A 156 12.55 -22.23 6.29
C GLY A 156 12.78 -20.88 6.97
N ALA A 157 12.92 -20.84 8.29
CA ALA A 157 13.45 -19.68 8.99
C ALA A 157 14.98 -19.78 8.96
N GLY A 158 15.58 -19.33 7.85
CA GLY A 158 17.03 -19.19 7.75
C GLY A 158 17.57 -18.37 8.93
N HIS A 159 18.04 -19.05 9.96
CA HIS A 159 19.01 -18.54 10.92
C HIS A 159 20.24 -18.13 10.10
N SER A 160 20.31 -16.86 9.69
CA SER A 160 21.57 -16.19 9.40
C SER A 160 22.31 -15.97 10.72
N GLY A 161 22.73 -17.06 11.36
CA GLY A 161 23.42 -17.02 12.63
C GLY A 161 23.93 -18.40 13.02
N GLY A 162 25.26 -18.58 13.00
CA GLY A 162 25.91 -19.71 13.65
C GLY A 162 26.86 -20.53 12.80
N GLY A 163 27.90 -19.92 12.24
CA GLY A 163 29.11 -20.65 11.89
C GLY A 163 30.03 -20.75 13.10
N GLY A 164 29.86 -21.79 13.92
CA GLY A 164 30.77 -22.11 15.01
C GLY A 164 31.39 -23.49 14.82
N GLN A 165 32.72 -23.56 14.79
CA GLN A 165 33.58 -24.43 15.63
C GLN A 165 34.99 -24.60 15.01
N GLY A 166 36.01 -24.23 15.79
CA GLY A 166 37.41 -24.52 15.48
C GLY A 166 38.34 -23.99 16.58
N HIS A 167 38.73 -24.87 17.49
CA HIS A 167 39.54 -24.64 18.68
C HIS A 167 40.95 -24.08 18.40
N GLY A 168 41.47 -23.21 19.27
CA GLY A 168 42.90 -22.84 19.28
C GLY A 168 43.28 -21.88 20.42
N ARG A 169 44.14 -22.34 21.32
CA ARG A 169 44.66 -21.65 22.53
C ARG A 169 46.01 -20.98 22.23
N TYR A 170 46.36 -19.96 23.04
CA TYR A 170 47.67 -19.28 23.25
C TYR A 170 47.97 -17.98 22.46
N GLY A 171 48.34 -16.91 23.18
CA GLY A 171 49.16 -15.81 22.63
C GLY A 171 48.95 -14.40 23.23
N LYS A 172 49.96 -13.90 23.95
CA LYS A 172 50.16 -12.58 24.58
C LYS A 172 49.90 -11.31 23.72
N GLN A 173 49.40 -10.25 24.39
CA GLN A 173 49.94 -8.87 24.50
C GLN A 173 49.91 -7.90 23.29
N GLN A 174 49.07 -6.84 23.36
CA GLN A 174 49.50 -5.43 23.35
C GLN A 174 48.31 -4.46 23.51
N GLN A 175 48.43 -3.54 24.46
CA GLN A 175 47.60 -2.34 24.60
C GLN A 175 47.92 -1.37 23.47
N HIS A 176 46.92 -0.92 22.72
CA HIS A 176 46.91 0.39 22.08
C HIS A 176 45.48 0.93 22.07
N GLN A 177 45.37 2.17 22.51
CA GLN A 177 44.15 2.93 22.76
C GLN A 177 43.80 3.73 21.49
N PRO A 178 42.57 3.63 20.93
CA PRO A 178 42.14 4.57 19.91
C PRO A 178 41.44 5.77 20.55
N GLN A 179 41.91 6.95 20.16
CA GLN A 179 41.46 8.27 20.56
C GLN A 179 40.09 8.58 19.93
N HIS A 180 39.17 9.09 20.76
CA HIS A 180 37.86 9.59 20.36
C HIS A 180 37.98 10.77 19.40
N GLN A 181 37.30 10.71 18.27
CA GLN A 181 36.92 11.90 17.50
C GLN A 181 35.40 11.90 17.34
N GLN A 182 34.79 12.91 17.94
CA GLN A 182 33.35 13.13 18.00
C GLN A 182 33.06 14.30 17.06
N GLN A 183 32.29 14.10 16.00
CA GLN A 183 31.65 15.19 15.25
C GLN A 183 30.39 14.71 14.51
N GLN A 184 29.26 14.93 15.19
CA GLN A 184 28.01 15.50 14.71
C GLN A 184 27.38 14.94 13.42
N TYR A 185 26.48 13.96 13.59
CA TYR A 185 25.42 13.70 12.62
C TYR A 185 24.23 14.61 12.92
N GLN A 186 23.92 15.50 11.98
CA GLN A 186 22.74 16.35 12.00
C GLN A 186 21.55 15.52 11.45
N GLN A 187 20.57 15.25 12.30
CA GLN A 187 19.27 14.72 11.89
C GLN A 187 18.53 15.81 11.10
N GLN A 188 18.26 15.55 9.82
CA GLN A 188 17.35 16.35 9.02
C GLN A 188 15.95 15.74 9.14
N GLU A 189 15.14 16.37 9.99
CA GLU A 189 13.69 16.25 10.00
C GLU A 189 13.12 16.98 8.76
N PRO A 190 12.20 16.38 8.00
CA PRO A 190 11.51 17.10 6.93
C PRO A 190 10.52 18.10 7.55
N SER A 191 10.80 19.39 7.38
CA SER A 191 9.95 20.49 7.84
C SER A 191 8.68 20.59 7.00
N ASN A 192 7.54 20.46 7.66
CA ASN A 192 6.21 20.76 7.15
C ASN A 192 6.07 22.26 6.79
N GLU A 193 6.32 22.64 5.55
CA GLU A 193 5.98 23.97 5.01
C GLU A 193 4.54 24.02 4.48
N LEU A 194 3.58 23.92 5.40
CA LEU A 194 2.17 24.27 5.15
C LEU A 194 1.59 25.14 6.27
N GLY A 195 2.46 25.79 7.08
CA GLY A 195 2.10 26.41 8.35
C GLY A 195 2.30 27.94 8.47
N GLU A 196 2.81 28.65 7.46
CA GLU A 196 3.16 30.08 7.59
C GLU A 196 2.50 31.04 6.58
N LEU A 197 1.21 30.84 6.28
CA LEU A 197 0.37 31.87 5.63
C LEU A 197 -1.02 32.04 6.27
N ALA A 198 -1.20 31.58 7.52
CA ALA A 198 -2.48 31.64 8.25
C ALA A 198 -2.48 32.54 9.50
N LYS A 199 -1.74 33.66 9.47
CA LYS A 199 -1.81 34.70 10.53
C LYS A 199 -1.81 36.12 9.95
N ALA A 200 -2.85 36.48 9.21
CA ALA A 200 -3.20 37.88 9.01
C ALA A 200 -4.66 38.03 8.54
N ALA A 201 -5.65 37.69 9.37
CA ALA A 201 -6.96 38.29 9.23
C ALA A 201 -7.82 38.13 10.50
N ALA A 202 -8.44 39.26 10.86
CA ALA A 202 -9.57 39.48 11.77
C ALA A 202 -9.23 39.83 13.24
N PRO A 203 -10.01 40.72 13.92
CA PRO A 203 -11.06 41.65 13.43
C PRO A 203 -10.94 43.07 14.00
N LYS A 204 -11.66 44.04 13.40
CA LYS A 204 -12.40 45.18 14.01
C LYS A 204 -12.63 46.30 12.98
N LEU A 205 -13.88 46.51 12.55
CA LEU A 205 -14.50 47.84 12.69
C LEU A 205 -16.03 47.77 12.51
N ILE A 206 -16.70 48.20 13.57
CA ILE A 206 -18.13 48.49 13.63
C ILE A 206 -18.33 49.94 13.16
N LYS A 207 -19.25 50.17 12.21
CA LYS A 207 -20.24 51.28 12.13
C LYS A 207 -20.55 51.67 10.68
N LYS A 208 -21.75 51.36 10.21
CA LYS A 208 -22.79 52.38 9.92
C LYS A 208 -24.12 51.71 9.56
N LEU A 209 -25.07 51.79 10.49
CA LEU A 209 -26.50 51.74 10.20
C LEU A 209 -26.95 53.16 9.82
N GLN A 210 -27.71 53.26 8.73
CA GLN A 210 -28.66 54.30 8.30
C GLN A 210 -28.74 54.18 6.78
N GLY A 211 -29.86 53.88 6.11
CA GLY A 211 -31.23 53.59 6.48
C GLY A 211 -32.02 53.39 5.17
N CYS A 212 -33.16 52.73 5.27
CA CYS A 212 -34.41 53.02 4.53
C CYS A 212 -35.33 51.80 4.68
N CYS A 213 -36.33 51.96 5.54
CA CYS A 213 -37.53 51.16 5.55
C CYS A 213 -38.48 51.62 4.43
N ILE A 214 -39.36 50.71 3.98
CA ILE A 214 -40.66 50.93 3.29
C ILE A 214 -40.46 51.34 1.80
N ILE A 215 -41.03 50.63 0.82
CA ILE A 215 -42.46 50.57 0.49
C ILE A 215 -42.85 49.18 -0.04
N CYS A 216 -44.09 48.83 0.28
CA CYS A 216 -44.97 47.73 -0.12
C CYS A 216 -44.77 47.10 -1.50
#